data_AF-A0A3M1XBW2-F1
#
_entry.id   AF-A0A3M1XBW2-F1
#
_cell.length_a   1.000
_cell.length_b   1.000
_cell.length_c   1.000
_cell.angle_alpha   90.00
_cell.angle_beta   90.00
_cell.angle_gamma   90.00
#
_symmetry.space_group_name_H-M   'P 1'
#
loop_
_entity.id
_entity.type
_entity.pdbx_description
1 polymer ?
#
loop_
_entity_poly.entity_id
_entity_poly.type
_entity_poly.pdbx_seq_one_letter_code
_entity_poly.pdbx_strand_id
1 'polypeptide(L)'
;MHEGRIIAAAQEERFSRRKHDSSFPAQAIQYCLGEAGIGVDEIGLVAFYDKPWLKFERLLESHLAYAPLGLVGFVRAMPVWVKEKFRLRRRLREGLQALGPFQTARAPLLFPPHHLSHAASAFYPSPFAEAAILTIDGVGEWATATLGQGQGAGIKVLRELSFPHSLGLLYSAMTWFLGFEVLGGEYKVMGLAAYGDPEAPRTRRFRDLIETELVDLKPDGSLRLNMRWFRFATGSRMASARAWARLLGMPRRRPGAPLTKAHAQLACALQQVTTAAVLGMATELQRLTGARHLCLAGGVAL
;
A
#
# COMPACT_ATOMS: atom_id res chain seq x y z
N MET A 1 -8.45 -20.12 -8.09
CA MET A 1 -7.83 -21.17 -7.25
C MET A 1 -8.79 -22.33 -7.16
N HIS A 2 -8.29 -23.57 -7.10
CA HIS A 2 -9.08 -24.77 -6.90
C HIS A 2 -8.35 -25.69 -5.93
N GLU A 3 -9.02 -26.16 -4.88
CA GLU A 3 -8.43 -27.02 -3.83
C GLU A 3 -7.07 -26.51 -3.30
N GLY A 4 -6.97 -25.21 -3.03
CA GLY A 4 -5.76 -24.57 -2.51
C GLY A 4 -4.67 -24.29 -3.55
N ARG A 5 -4.83 -24.73 -4.80
CA ARG A 5 -3.86 -24.47 -5.88
C ARG A 5 -4.24 -23.24 -6.70
N ILE A 6 -3.24 -22.43 -7.04
CA ILE A 6 -3.39 -21.31 -7.97
C ILE A 6 -3.44 -21.90 -9.38
N ILE A 7 -4.54 -21.67 -10.09
CA ILE A 7 -4.74 -22.14 -11.47
C ILE A 7 -4.22 -21.08 -12.45
N ALA A 8 -4.67 -19.84 -12.28
CA ALA A 8 -4.24 -18.69 -13.06
C ALA A 8 -4.32 -17.40 -12.23
N ALA A 9 -3.52 -16.41 -12.62
CA ALA A 9 -3.56 -15.05 -12.10
C ALA A 9 -3.14 -14.08 -13.21
N ALA A 10 -3.93 -13.02 -13.43
CA ALA A 10 -3.64 -12.02 -14.45
C ALA A 10 -4.07 -10.61 -14.00
N GLN A 11 -3.41 -9.60 -14.57
CA GLN A 11 -3.70 -8.19 -14.32
C GLN A 11 -4.39 -7.58 -15.53
N GLU A 12 -5.49 -6.83 -15.33
CA GLU A 12 -6.28 -6.24 -16.41
C GLU A 12 -5.45 -5.35 -17.34
N GLU A 13 -4.49 -4.58 -16.80
CA GLU A 13 -3.61 -3.71 -17.58
C GLU A 13 -2.80 -4.43 -18.67
N ARG A 14 -2.57 -5.74 -18.53
CA ARG A 14 -1.86 -6.54 -19.52
C ARG A 14 -2.68 -6.74 -20.79
N PHE A 15 -3.99 -6.82 -20.65
CA PHE A 15 -4.96 -6.97 -21.74
C PHE A 15 -5.41 -5.60 -22.26
N SER A 16 -5.85 -4.70 -21.37
CA SER A 16 -6.35 -3.39 -21.76
C SER A 16 -5.28 -2.43 -22.28
N ARG A 17 -4.00 -2.72 -21.98
CA ARG A 17 -2.83 -1.88 -22.28
C ARG A 17 -2.89 -0.50 -21.62
N ARG A 18 -3.80 -0.31 -20.65
CA ARG A 18 -3.92 0.89 -19.83
C ARG A 18 -3.21 0.63 -18.52
N LYS A 19 -2.07 1.29 -18.31
CA LYS A 19 -1.30 1.15 -17.07
C LYS A 19 -2.17 1.52 -15.86
N HIS A 20 -2.17 0.70 -14.82
CA HIS A 20 -2.99 0.88 -13.62
C HIS A 20 -4.50 0.91 -13.90
N ASP A 21 -4.97 0.08 -14.84
CA ASP A 21 -6.39 0.02 -15.17
C ASP A 21 -7.25 -0.28 -13.93
N SER A 22 -8.08 0.69 -13.55
CA SER A 22 -8.98 0.61 -12.39
C SER A 22 -10.40 0.16 -12.75
N SER A 23 -10.62 -0.26 -13.99
CA SER A 23 -11.91 -0.79 -14.43
C SER A 23 -12.19 -2.19 -13.85
N PHE A 24 -13.39 -2.71 -14.09
CA PHE A 24 -13.70 -4.08 -13.70
C PHE A 24 -12.84 -5.03 -14.53
N PRO A 25 -12.12 -6.00 -13.91
CA PRO A 25 -11.09 -6.79 -14.59
C PRO A 25 -11.69 -7.92 -15.45
N ALA A 26 -12.51 -7.56 -16.44
CA ALA A 26 -13.28 -8.49 -17.25
C ALA A 26 -12.36 -9.43 -18.05
N GLN A 27 -11.32 -8.90 -18.68
CA GLN A 27 -10.43 -9.70 -19.52
C GLN A 27 -9.55 -10.62 -18.66
N ALA A 28 -9.07 -10.14 -17.52
CA ALA A 28 -8.31 -10.97 -16.59
C ALA A 28 -9.15 -12.10 -15.99
N ILE A 29 -10.43 -11.84 -15.66
CA ILE A 29 -11.35 -12.88 -15.19
C ILE A 29 -11.62 -13.90 -16.31
N GLN A 30 -11.93 -13.46 -17.53
CA GLN A 30 -12.16 -14.36 -18.66
C GLN A 30 -10.95 -15.24 -18.95
N TYR A 31 -9.75 -14.67 -18.92
CA TYR A 31 -8.50 -15.42 -19.06
C TYR A 31 -8.39 -16.50 -17.98
N CYS A 32 -8.58 -16.15 -16.70
CA CYS A 32 -8.47 -17.11 -15.60
C CYS A 32 -9.54 -18.22 -15.66
N LEU A 33 -10.75 -17.90 -16.14
CA LEU A 33 -11.80 -18.89 -16.38
C LEU A 33 -11.43 -19.83 -17.54
N GLY A 34 -10.85 -19.29 -18.61
CA GLY A 34 -10.35 -20.06 -19.75
C GLY A 34 -9.24 -21.05 -19.35
N GLU A 35 -8.24 -20.59 -18.59
CA GLU A 35 -7.16 -21.45 -18.06
C GLU A 35 -7.69 -22.54 -17.12
N ALA A 36 -8.77 -22.27 -16.39
CA ALA A 36 -9.42 -23.24 -15.51
C ALA A 36 -10.41 -24.18 -16.24
N GLY A 37 -10.78 -23.86 -17.48
CA GLY A 37 -11.76 -24.62 -18.26
C GLY A 37 -13.18 -24.59 -17.68
N ILE A 38 -13.55 -23.55 -16.93
CA ILE A 38 -14.85 -23.43 -16.26
C ILE A 38 -15.63 -22.19 -16.67
N GLY A 39 -16.96 -22.24 -16.53
CA GLY A 39 -17.86 -21.10 -16.61
C GLY A 39 -17.87 -20.24 -15.35
N VAL A 40 -18.40 -19.01 -15.45
CA VAL A 40 -18.55 -18.11 -14.30
C VAL A 40 -19.55 -18.67 -13.26
N ASP A 41 -20.47 -19.53 -13.68
CA ASP A 41 -21.47 -20.18 -12.84
C ASP A 41 -20.93 -21.35 -12.00
N GLU A 42 -19.73 -21.83 -12.33
CA GLU A 42 -18.99 -22.86 -11.59
C GLU A 42 -18.08 -22.27 -10.50
N ILE A 43 -18.00 -20.94 -10.41
CA ILE A 43 -17.27 -20.28 -9.32
C ILE A 43 -17.96 -20.56 -7.99
N GLY A 44 -17.28 -21.23 -7.06
CA GLY A 44 -17.82 -21.49 -5.71
C GLY A 44 -17.68 -20.32 -4.73
N LEU A 45 -16.79 -19.37 -4.99
CA LEU A 45 -16.49 -18.26 -4.06
C LEU A 45 -15.82 -17.09 -4.79
N VAL A 46 -16.18 -15.85 -4.42
CA VAL A 46 -15.47 -14.64 -4.88
C VAL A 46 -15.01 -13.85 -3.67
N ALA A 47 -13.72 -13.53 -3.60
CA ALA A 47 -13.14 -12.69 -2.55
C ALA A 47 -12.63 -11.36 -3.14
N PHE A 48 -12.94 -10.25 -2.47
CA PHE A 48 -12.44 -8.92 -2.82
C PHE A 48 -11.73 -8.29 -1.61
N TYR A 49 -10.48 -7.89 -1.80
CA TYR A 49 -9.49 -7.62 -0.75
C TYR A 49 -9.73 -6.39 0.15
N ASP A 50 -10.87 -5.70 0.07
CA ASP A 50 -11.11 -4.45 0.78
C ASP A 50 -12.44 -4.52 1.54
N LYS A 51 -12.44 -4.17 2.83
CA LYS A 51 -13.64 -3.95 3.64
C LYS A 51 -14.15 -2.51 3.46
N PRO A 52 -15.22 -2.28 2.67
CA PRO A 52 -15.61 -0.92 2.28
C PRO A 52 -16.06 -0.04 3.45
N TRP A 53 -16.53 -0.63 4.55
CA TRP A 53 -17.02 0.10 5.73
C TRP A 53 -15.87 0.69 6.55
N LEU A 54 -14.86 -0.11 6.89
CA LEU A 54 -13.71 0.34 7.68
C LEU A 54 -12.90 1.43 6.96
N LYS A 55 -12.72 1.29 5.64
CA LYS A 55 -12.04 2.32 4.82
C LYS A 55 -12.72 3.69 4.87
N PHE A 56 -14.02 3.72 5.11
CA PHE A 56 -14.78 4.97 5.20
C PHE A 56 -14.86 5.53 6.60
N GLU A 57 -14.93 4.66 7.61
CA GLU A 57 -14.69 5.08 8.99
C GLU A 57 -13.35 5.81 9.08
N ARG A 58 -12.29 5.28 8.44
CA ARG A 58 -11.01 5.99 8.33
C ARG A 58 -11.13 7.36 7.71
N LEU A 59 -11.78 7.47 6.55
CA LEU A 59 -11.94 8.77 5.90
C LEU A 59 -12.71 9.73 6.80
N LEU A 60 -13.82 9.29 7.39
CA LEU A 60 -14.65 10.06 8.30
C LEU A 60 -13.86 10.54 9.53
N GLU A 61 -13.22 9.63 10.26
CA GLU A 61 -12.44 9.93 11.46
C GLU A 61 -11.21 10.78 11.15
N SER A 62 -10.52 10.53 10.03
CA SER A 62 -9.41 11.38 9.60
C SER A 62 -9.89 12.80 9.35
N HIS A 63 -11.02 12.98 8.68
CA HIS A 63 -11.56 14.31 8.44
C HIS A 63 -12.04 15.02 9.71
N LEU A 64 -12.55 14.28 10.70
CA LEU A 64 -12.95 14.81 12.01
C LEU A 64 -11.75 15.16 12.90
N ALA A 65 -10.72 14.30 12.94
CA ALA A 65 -9.51 14.49 13.75
C ALA A 65 -8.68 15.73 13.34
N TYR A 66 -8.86 16.23 12.11
CA TYR A 66 -8.20 17.43 11.60
C TYR A 66 -9.18 18.59 11.30
N ALA A 67 -10.28 18.68 12.06
CA ALA A 67 -11.18 19.83 12.04
C ALA A 67 -10.43 21.14 12.37
N PRO A 68 -10.80 22.29 11.77
CA PRO A 68 -11.92 22.52 10.84
C PRO A 68 -11.59 22.30 9.36
N LEU A 69 -10.30 22.18 8.99
CA LEU A 69 -9.86 22.03 7.59
C LEU A 69 -10.28 20.69 6.96
N GLY A 70 -10.31 19.61 7.75
CA GLY A 70 -10.77 18.29 7.30
C GLY A 70 -12.26 18.22 6.95
N LEU A 71 -13.11 19.04 7.61
CA LEU A 71 -14.56 19.04 7.46
C LEU A 71 -15.02 19.51 6.07
N VAL A 72 -14.37 20.52 5.48
CA VAL A 72 -14.71 21.03 4.14
C VAL A 72 -14.42 19.98 3.05
N GLY A 73 -13.33 19.22 3.21
CA GLY A 73 -12.98 18.10 2.32
C GLY A 73 -13.97 16.94 2.43
N PHE A 74 -14.40 16.62 3.66
CA PHE A 74 -15.36 15.57 3.95
C PHE A 74 -16.73 15.82 3.32
N VAL A 75 -17.30 17.02 3.49
CA VAL A 75 -18.64 17.35 2.97
C VAL A 75 -18.70 17.24 1.44
N ARG A 76 -17.60 17.52 0.74
CA ARG A 76 -17.52 17.37 -0.72
C ARG A 76 -17.31 15.93 -1.19
N ALA A 77 -16.62 15.10 -0.41
CA ALA A 77 -16.33 13.72 -0.77
C ALA A 77 -17.48 12.76 -0.41
N MET A 78 -18.17 12.99 0.72
CA MET A 78 -19.14 12.07 1.32
C MET A 78 -20.23 11.53 0.35
N PRO A 79 -20.86 12.34 -0.54
CA PRO A 79 -21.89 11.84 -1.46
C PRO A 79 -21.35 10.86 -2.52
N VAL A 80 -20.12 11.05 -2.98
CA VAL A 80 -19.47 10.17 -3.97
C VAL A 80 -19.13 8.82 -3.33
N TRP A 81 -18.61 8.84 -2.10
CA TRP A 81 -18.18 7.63 -1.39
C TRP A 81 -19.35 6.73 -0.96
N VAL A 82 -20.44 7.32 -0.44
CA VAL A 82 -21.66 6.55 -0.12
C VAL A 82 -22.21 5.88 -1.39
N LYS A 83 -22.18 6.58 -2.52
CA LYS A 83 -22.65 6.07 -3.81
C LYS A 83 -21.75 4.98 -4.39
N GLU A 84 -20.42 5.08 -4.26
CA GLU A 84 -19.46 4.06 -4.72
C GLU A 84 -19.50 2.77 -3.88
N LYS A 85 -19.81 2.87 -2.59
CA LYS A 85 -19.88 1.72 -1.66
C LYS A 85 -21.00 0.74 -1.93
N PHE A 86 -22.24 1.23 -2.10
CA PHE A 86 -23.36 0.40 -2.52
C PHE A 86 -23.13 -0.16 -3.93
N ARG A 87 -22.30 0.54 -4.73
CA ARG A 87 -21.89 0.08 -6.05
C ARG A 87 -20.83 -1.00 -6.02
N LEU A 88 -19.99 -1.22 -5.01
CA LEU A 88 -18.95 -2.25 -5.13
C LEU A 88 -19.55 -3.66 -5.27
N ARG A 89 -20.38 -4.08 -4.31
CA ARG A 89 -21.10 -5.37 -4.38
C ARG A 89 -21.93 -5.48 -5.65
N ARG A 90 -22.56 -4.37 -6.05
CA ARG A 90 -23.38 -4.31 -7.26
C ARG A 90 -22.55 -4.42 -8.53
N ARG A 91 -21.42 -3.71 -8.64
CA ARG A 91 -20.48 -3.74 -9.77
C ARG A 91 -19.81 -5.09 -9.91
N LEU A 92 -19.44 -5.74 -8.80
CA LEU A 92 -18.91 -7.11 -8.84
C LEU A 92 -19.96 -8.07 -9.40
N ARG A 93 -21.20 -7.97 -8.93
CA ARG A 93 -22.32 -8.79 -9.41
C ARG A 93 -22.63 -8.52 -10.88
N GLU A 94 -22.87 -7.27 -11.25
CA GLU A 94 -23.17 -6.83 -12.62
C GLU A 94 -22.02 -7.21 -13.58
N GLY A 95 -20.77 -7.01 -13.16
CA GLY A 95 -19.59 -7.36 -13.94
C GLY A 95 -19.46 -8.86 -14.17
N LEU A 96 -19.67 -9.69 -13.14
CA LEU A 96 -19.66 -11.15 -13.28
C LEU A 96 -20.85 -11.66 -14.11
N GLN A 97 -22.04 -11.06 -13.96
CA GLN A 97 -23.22 -11.38 -14.77
C GLN A 97 -23.06 -11.01 -16.24
N ALA A 98 -22.25 -9.99 -16.55
CA ALA A 98 -21.90 -9.66 -17.92
C ALA A 98 -20.97 -10.69 -18.58
N LEU A 99 -20.29 -11.54 -17.80
CA LEU A 99 -19.41 -12.61 -18.29
C LEU A 99 -20.16 -13.95 -18.47
N GLY A 100 -21.37 -14.09 -17.92
CA GLY A 100 -22.16 -15.32 -18.00
C GLY A 100 -23.17 -15.45 -16.85
N PRO A 101 -23.84 -16.62 -16.69
CA PRO A 101 -24.94 -16.82 -15.74
C PRO A 101 -24.47 -16.89 -14.27
N PHE A 102 -24.01 -15.78 -13.70
CA PHE A 102 -23.53 -15.73 -12.32
C PHE A 102 -24.64 -15.54 -11.28
N GLN A 103 -24.65 -16.39 -10.24
CA GLN A 103 -25.60 -16.32 -9.12
C GLN A 103 -24.88 -16.26 -7.77
N THR A 104 -25.05 -15.18 -7.02
CA THR A 104 -24.38 -15.03 -5.71
C THR A 104 -24.85 -16.01 -4.64
N ALA A 105 -26.01 -16.66 -4.82
CA ALA A 105 -26.47 -17.70 -3.91
C ALA A 105 -25.57 -18.95 -3.98
N ARG A 106 -24.96 -19.21 -5.14
CA ARG A 106 -24.00 -20.31 -5.35
C ARG A 106 -22.56 -19.86 -5.10
N ALA A 107 -22.27 -18.59 -5.32
CA ALA A 107 -20.94 -17.99 -5.20
C ALA A 107 -20.97 -16.77 -4.25
N PRO A 108 -20.85 -16.96 -2.92
CA PRO A 108 -20.88 -15.86 -1.99
C PRO A 108 -19.71 -14.89 -2.21
N LEU A 109 -19.96 -13.60 -1.96
CA LEU A 109 -18.95 -12.54 -2.04
C LEU A 109 -18.35 -12.29 -0.64
N LEU A 110 -17.04 -12.55 -0.48
CA LEU A 110 -16.29 -12.26 0.74
C LEU A 110 -15.44 -10.99 0.60
N PHE A 111 -15.27 -10.31 1.73
CA PHE A 111 -14.51 -9.06 1.84
C PHE A 111 -13.49 -9.16 2.98
N PRO A 112 -12.39 -9.94 2.82
CA PRO A 112 -11.31 -9.98 3.80
C PRO A 112 -10.63 -8.59 3.96
N PRO A 113 -9.99 -8.31 5.10
CA PRO A 113 -9.20 -7.08 5.28
C PRO A 113 -8.01 -6.99 4.31
N HIS A 114 -7.67 -5.78 3.86
CA HIS A 114 -6.59 -5.51 2.89
C HIS A 114 -5.24 -6.11 3.28
N HIS A 115 -4.79 -5.82 4.49
CA HIS A 115 -3.50 -6.32 4.96
C HIS A 115 -3.49 -7.84 5.19
N LEU A 116 -4.64 -8.43 5.51
CA LEU A 116 -4.78 -9.89 5.60
C LEU A 116 -4.70 -10.52 4.21
N SER A 117 -5.30 -9.91 3.19
CA SER A 117 -5.16 -10.35 1.80
C SER A 117 -3.70 -10.28 1.33
N HIS A 118 -2.97 -9.23 1.67
CA HIS A 118 -1.53 -9.16 1.41
C HIS A 118 -0.75 -10.28 2.14
N ALA A 119 -0.98 -10.45 3.44
CA ALA A 119 -0.35 -11.50 4.23
C ALA A 119 -0.60 -12.90 3.64
N ALA A 120 -1.85 -13.18 3.27
CA ALA A 120 -2.27 -14.42 2.61
C ALA A 120 -1.57 -14.62 1.25
N SER A 121 -1.43 -13.56 0.46
CA SER A 121 -0.79 -13.61 -0.86
C SER A 121 0.71 -13.92 -0.80
N ALA A 122 1.36 -13.68 0.34
CA ALA A 122 2.76 -14.02 0.55
C ALA A 122 2.94 -15.35 1.29
N PHE A 123 2.10 -15.66 2.30
CA PHE A 123 2.26 -16.86 3.12
C PHE A 123 1.78 -18.14 2.42
N TYR A 124 0.54 -18.18 1.90
CA TYR A 124 -0.02 -19.42 1.35
C TYR A 124 0.70 -19.98 0.12
N PRO A 125 1.25 -19.17 -0.82
CA PRO A 125 2.07 -19.71 -1.90
C PRO A 125 3.54 -19.93 -1.51
N SER A 126 3.96 -19.53 -0.29
CA SER A 126 5.31 -19.79 0.17
C SER A 126 5.52 -21.29 0.46
N PRO A 127 6.76 -21.80 0.43
CA PRO A 127 7.05 -23.18 0.76
C PRO A 127 7.04 -23.45 2.28
N PHE A 128 6.66 -22.48 3.11
CA PHE A 128 6.83 -22.54 4.56
C PHE A 128 5.53 -22.96 5.26
N ALA A 129 5.60 -23.97 6.12
CA ALA A 129 4.49 -24.34 7.00
C ALA A 129 4.27 -23.32 8.13
N GLU A 130 5.33 -22.62 8.53
CA GLU A 130 5.30 -21.55 9.52
C GLU A 130 6.26 -20.42 9.10
N ALA A 131 5.78 -19.17 9.17
CA ALA A 131 6.59 -18.00 8.87
C ALA A 131 6.10 -16.76 9.64
N ALA A 132 7.04 -15.88 9.95
CA ALA A 132 6.75 -14.48 10.22
C ALA A 132 6.20 -13.84 8.94
N ILE A 133 5.19 -12.99 9.06
CA ILE A 133 4.58 -12.27 7.93
C ILE A 133 4.64 -10.77 8.20
N LEU A 134 5.30 -10.02 7.31
CA LEU A 134 5.41 -8.58 7.38
C LEU A 134 4.80 -7.95 6.13
N THR A 135 3.66 -7.30 6.31
CA THR A 135 2.96 -6.54 5.26
C THR A 135 3.22 -5.06 5.47
N ILE A 136 3.76 -4.34 4.49
CA ILE A 136 4.00 -2.89 4.58
C ILE A 136 3.46 -2.21 3.31
N ASP A 137 2.56 -1.26 3.46
CA ASP A 137 1.87 -0.60 2.36
C ASP A 137 1.66 0.90 2.61
N GLY A 138 1.13 1.62 1.61
CA GLY A 138 0.72 3.01 1.76
C GLY A 138 -0.41 3.15 2.80
N VAL A 139 -1.56 2.55 2.51
CA VAL A 139 -2.71 2.50 3.43
C VAL A 139 -3.72 1.43 2.99
N GLY A 140 -4.12 0.54 3.90
CA GLY A 140 -5.27 -0.32 3.73
C GLY A 140 -6.58 0.36 4.17
N GLU A 141 -7.38 -0.33 4.97
CA GLU A 141 -8.52 0.28 5.65
C GLU A 141 -8.07 1.22 6.75
N TRP A 142 -7.10 0.80 7.56
CA TRP A 142 -6.43 1.58 8.60
C TRP A 142 -4.95 1.24 8.69
N ALA A 143 -4.65 -0.04 8.63
CA ALA A 143 -3.30 -0.57 8.61
C ALA A 143 -2.41 0.08 7.55
N THR A 144 -1.16 0.30 7.91
CA THR A 144 -0.06 0.78 7.04
C THR A 144 1.13 -0.17 7.13
N ALA A 145 1.28 -0.88 8.25
CA ALA A 145 2.09 -2.08 8.37
C ALA A 145 1.40 -3.10 9.28
N THR A 146 1.51 -4.39 8.98
CA THR A 146 0.98 -5.49 9.79
C THR A 146 2.07 -6.53 10.02
N LEU A 147 2.27 -6.86 11.28
CA LEU A 147 3.20 -7.88 11.76
C LEU A 147 2.37 -9.08 12.21
N GLY A 148 2.57 -10.23 11.58
CA GLY A 148 1.78 -11.43 11.84
C GLY A 148 2.60 -12.72 11.80
N GLN A 149 1.93 -13.82 12.15
CA GLN A 149 2.48 -15.17 12.10
C GLN A 149 1.54 -16.04 11.27
N GLY A 150 2.09 -16.71 10.27
CA GLY A 150 1.41 -17.77 9.53
C GLY A 150 1.80 -19.12 10.09
N GLN A 151 0.83 -20.00 10.33
CA GLN A 151 1.06 -21.39 10.74
C GLN A 151 -0.05 -22.28 10.18
N GLY A 152 0.33 -23.26 9.35
CA GLY A 152 -0.62 -24.14 8.66
C GLY A 152 -1.61 -23.33 7.81
N ALA A 153 -2.90 -23.46 8.11
CA ALA A 153 -3.98 -22.74 7.43
C ALA A 153 -4.34 -21.38 8.07
N GLY A 154 -3.66 -20.98 9.16
CA GLY A 154 -3.99 -19.79 9.94
C GLY A 154 -3.00 -18.64 9.74
N ILE A 155 -3.51 -17.42 9.77
CA ILE A 155 -2.72 -16.19 9.88
C ILE A 155 -3.22 -15.42 11.10
N LYS A 156 -2.30 -15.09 12.02
CA LYS A 156 -2.58 -14.30 13.22
C LYS A 156 -1.84 -12.96 13.13
N VAL A 157 -2.59 -11.86 13.24
CA VAL A 157 -2.00 -10.52 13.38
C VAL A 157 -1.56 -10.30 14.83
N LEU A 158 -0.33 -9.83 15.02
CA LEU A 158 0.30 -9.61 16.33
C LEU A 158 0.42 -8.12 16.67
N ARG A 159 0.79 -7.32 15.68
CA ARG A 159 0.94 -5.86 15.77
C ARG A 159 0.55 -5.20 14.46
N GLU A 160 0.19 -3.94 14.54
CA GLU A 160 -0.16 -3.11 13.39
C GLU A 160 0.29 -1.68 13.63
N LEU A 161 0.74 -1.02 12.56
CA LEU A 161 0.81 0.43 12.45
C LEU A 161 -0.41 0.91 11.68
N SER A 162 -1.00 2.02 12.11
CA SER A 162 -2.20 2.57 11.51
C SER A 162 -1.95 3.95 10.93
N PHE A 163 -2.74 4.29 9.92
CA PHE A 163 -2.84 5.60 9.33
C PHE A 163 -3.06 6.67 10.42
N PRO A 164 -2.40 7.84 10.36
CA PRO A 164 -1.64 8.39 9.23
C PRO A 164 -0.17 8.00 9.18
N HIS A 165 0.31 7.16 10.11
CA HIS A 165 1.73 6.83 10.21
C HIS A 165 2.06 5.68 9.27
N SER A 166 2.70 5.99 8.14
CA SER A 166 2.95 5.02 7.07
C SER A 166 4.32 5.23 6.45
N LEU A 167 5.10 4.14 6.39
CA LEU A 167 6.36 4.15 5.65
C LEU A 167 6.12 4.37 4.15
N GLY A 168 5.08 3.73 3.61
CA GLY A 168 4.68 3.91 2.22
C GLY A 168 4.30 5.36 1.88
N LEU A 169 3.55 6.04 2.76
CA LEU A 169 3.18 7.45 2.53
C LEU A 169 4.35 8.42 2.70
N LEU A 170 5.30 8.13 3.60
CA LEU A 170 6.57 8.87 3.65
C LEU A 170 7.30 8.76 2.30
N TYR A 171 7.41 7.53 1.79
CA TYR A 171 8.07 7.26 0.51
C TYR A 171 7.34 7.95 -0.65
N SER A 172 6.02 7.85 -0.73
CA SER A 172 5.20 8.54 -1.74
C SER A 172 5.29 10.07 -1.64
N ALA A 173 5.41 10.64 -0.44
CA ALA A 173 5.61 12.09 -0.27
C ALA A 173 6.96 12.56 -0.81
N MET A 174 8.01 11.75 -0.65
CA MET A 174 9.32 12.00 -1.27
C MET A 174 9.27 11.81 -2.78
N THR A 175 8.60 10.77 -3.28
CA THR A 175 8.35 10.56 -4.72
C THR A 175 7.70 11.79 -5.35
N TRP A 176 6.68 12.35 -4.70
CA TRP A 176 6.03 13.58 -5.11
C TRP A 176 6.98 14.80 -5.12
N PHE A 177 7.83 14.93 -4.10
CA PHE A 177 8.79 16.04 -3.97
C PHE A 177 9.92 15.96 -5.01
N LEU A 178 10.33 14.74 -5.37
CA LEU A 178 11.26 14.45 -6.45
C LEU A 178 10.60 14.55 -7.84
N GLY A 179 9.34 15.00 -7.91
CA GLY A 179 8.64 15.28 -9.16
C GLY A 179 8.24 14.03 -9.95
N PHE A 180 8.24 12.87 -9.31
CA PHE A 180 7.71 11.63 -9.88
C PHE A 180 6.21 11.49 -9.60
N GLU A 181 5.58 10.59 -10.34
CA GLU A 181 4.18 10.22 -10.16
C GLU A 181 4.02 9.40 -8.88
N VAL A 182 3.01 9.71 -8.07
CA VAL A 182 2.70 8.97 -6.84
C VAL A 182 1.86 7.74 -7.18
N LEU A 183 2.09 6.62 -6.48
CA LEU A 183 1.49 5.30 -6.76
C LEU A 183 1.92 4.68 -8.10
N GLY A 184 3.13 5.02 -8.55
CA GLY A 184 3.66 4.54 -9.83
C GLY A 184 5.08 4.99 -10.16
N GLY A 185 5.67 5.85 -9.34
CA GLY A 185 7.03 6.38 -9.50
C GLY A 185 7.98 6.02 -8.36
N GLU A 186 7.48 5.35 -7.31
CA GLU A 186 8.23 4.96 -6.12
C GLU A 186 9.44 4.08 -6.49
N TYR A 187 9.28 3.11 -7.40
CA TYR A 187 10.40 2.29 -7.88
C TYR A 187 11.49 3.12 -8.59
N LYS A 188 11.12 4.25 -9.22
CA LYS A 188 12.11 5.15 -9.84
C LYS A 188 12.93 5.89 -8.80
N VAL A 189 12.32 6.22 -7.65
CA VAL A 189 13.04 6.79 -6.51
C VAL A 189 13.97 5.75 -5.90
N MET A 190 13.55 4.49 -5.81
CA MET A 190 14.42 3.39 -5.36
C MET A 190 15.62 3.22 -6.31
N GLY A 191 15.38 3.21 -7.63
CA GLY A 191 16.46 3.18 -8.61
C GLY A 191 17.37 4.41 -8.56
N LEU A 192 16.80 5.60 -8.31
CA LEU A 192 17.55 6.84 -8.13
C LEU A 192 18.44 6.81 -6.87
N ALA A 193 18.04 6.09 -5.82
CA ALA A 193 18.80 5.97 -4.59
C ALA A 193 20.19 5.35 -4.82
N ALA A 194 20.32 4.43 -5.78
CA ALA A 194 21.59 3.79 -6.15
C ALA A 194 22.61 4.78 -6.76
N TYR A 195 22.16 5.94 -7.28
CA TYR A 195 23.04 6.99 -7.79
C TYR A 195 23.48 7.98 -6.70
N GLY A 196 22.95 7.85 -5.49
CA GLY A 196 23.42 8.59 -4.32
C GLY A 196 24.71 8.01 -3.78
N ASP A 197 25.51 8.85 -3.13
CA ASP A 197 26.62 8.37 -2.31
C ASP A 197 26.12 8.29 -0.86
N PRO A 198 26.06 7.09 -0.25
CA PRO A 198 25.53 6.89 1.11
C PRO A 198 26.31 7.68 2.17
N GLU A 199 27.60 7.93 1.92
CA GLU A 199 28.52 8.61 2.85
C GLU A 199 28.80 10.06 2.47
N ALA A 200 28.12 10.60 1.47
CA ALA A 200 28.23 12.01 1.18
C ALA A 200 27.65 12.84 2.34
N PRO A 201 28.28 13.96 2.73
CA PRO A 201 27.77 14.85 3.79
C PRO A 201 26.32 15.29 3.57
N ARG A 202 25.90 15.48 2.31
CA ARG A 202 24.51 15.84 1.99
C ARG A 202 23.54 14.68 2.22
N THR A 203 23.92 13.44 1.92
CA THR A 203 23.08 12.26 2.17
C THR A 203 22.86 12.09 3.67
N ARG A 204 23.94 12.16 4.48
CA ARG A 204 23.84 12.14 5.95
C ARG A 204 22.92 13.24 6.47
N ARG A 205 23.11 14.49 6.02
CA ARG A 205 22.22 15.60 6.39
C ARG A 205 20.75 15.33 6.04
N PHE A 206 20.47 14.75 4.88
CA PHE A 206 19.08 14.41 4.51
C PHE A 206 18.51 13.31 5.39
N ARG A 207 19.29 12.27 5.69
CA ARG A 207 18.89 11.20 6.60
C ARG A 207 18.56 11.77 7.98
N ASP A 208 19.46 12.59 8.52
CA ASP A 208 19.28 13.23 9.83
C ASP A 208 17.99 14.07 9.83
N LEU A 209 17.75 14.89 8.79
CA LEU A 209 16.50 15.65 8.67
C LEU A 209 15.27 14.75 8.59
N ILE A 210 15.33 13.62 7.89
CA ILE A 210 14.20 12.69 7.83
C ILE A 210 13.92 12.14 9.24
N GLU A 211 14.94 11.65 9.93
CA GLU A 211 14.84 11.02 11.26
C GLU A 211 14.55 11.99 12.41
N THR A 212 14.91 13.27 12.29
CA THR A 212 14.64 14.26 13.35
C THR A 212 13.39 15.09 13.09
N GLU A 213 13.04 15.34 11.83
CA GLU A 213 11.97 16.28 11.48
C GLU A 213 10.72 15.59 10.93
N LEU A 214 10.88 14.54 10.11
CA LEU A 214 9.77 13.94 9.35
C LEU A 214 9.20 12.68 10.00
N VAL A 215 10.04 11.84 10.59
CA VAL A 215 9.64 10.56 11.18
C VAL A 215 10.37 10.30 12.49
N ASP A 216 9.61 9.99 13.53
CA ASP A 216 10.13 9.38 14.76
C ASP A 216 10.17 7.86 14.56
N LEU A 217 11.33 7.32 14.19
CA LEU A 217 11.57 5.90 13.97
C LEU A 217 12.12 5.25 15.24
N LYS A 218 11.51 4.15 15.68
CA LYS A 218 11.94 3.38 16.85
C LYS A 218 12.79 2.17 16.46
N PRO A 219 13.59 1.62 17.39
CA PRO A 219 14.44 0.45 17.12
C PRO A 219 13.66 -0.80 16.67
N ASP A 220 12.41 -0.97 17.09
CA ASP A 220 11.52 -2.06 16.66
C ASP A 220 10.91 -1.84 15.27
N GLY A 221 11.33 -0.77 14.57
CA GLY A 221 10.83 -0.36 13.27
C GLY A 221 9.48 0.35 13.31
N SER A 222 8.84 0.46 14.48
CA SER A 222 7.63 1.27 14.61
C SER A 222 7.95 2.75 14.37
N LEU A 223 7.01 3.47 13.74
CA LEU A 223 7.26 4.85 13.34
C LEU A 223 6.06 5.75 13.56
N ARG A 224 6.33 7.02 13.82
CA ARG A 224 5.34 8.10 13.80
C ARG A 224 5.79 9.21 12.87
N LEU A 225 4.96 9.50 11.87
CA LEU A 225 5.18 10.66 11.00
C LEU A 225 4.83 11.95 11.74
N ASN A 226 5.69 12.96 11.59
CA ASN A 226 5.43 14.30 12.07
C ASN A 226 4.47 15.02 11.12
N MET A 227 3.17 14.90 11.42
CA MET A 227 2.08 15.32 10.54
C MET A 227 2.08 16.82 10.19
N ARG A 228 2.84 17.68 10.91
CA ARG A 228 3.03 19.09 10.52
C ARG A 228 3.60 19.26 9.11
N TRP A 229 4.36 18.26 8.64
CA TRP A 229 5.01 18.29 7.33
C TRP A 229 4.17 17.66 6.22
N PHE A 230 3.09 16.96 6.56
CA PHE A 230 2.30 16.17 5.62
C PHE A 230 0.88 16.72 5.47
N ARG A 231 0.28 16.50 4.30
CA ARG A 231 -1.06 16.97 3.97
C ARG A 231 -1.99 15.88 3.46
N PHE A 232 -1.49 14.66 3.25
CA PHE A 232 -2.27 13.54 2.71
C PHE A 232 -3.42 13.11 3.65
N ALA A 233 -3.34 13.44 4.94
CA ALA A 233 -4.40 13.15 5.90
C ALA A 233 -5.62 14.06 5.78
N THR A 234 -5.47 15.23 5.16
CA THR A 234 -6.50 16.30 5.17
C THR A 234 -6.81 16.87 3.79
N GLY A 235 -6.09 16.48 2.76
CA GLY A 235 -6.31 16.97 1.41
C GLY A 235 -5.63 16.14 0.32
N SER A 236 -5.73 16.61 -0.92
CA SER A 236 -5.25 15.91 -2.12
C SER A 236 -3.74 16.05 -2.39
N ARG A 237 -2.97 16.63 -1.47
CA ARG A 237 -1.53 16.88 -1.63
C ARG A 237 -0.74 16.08 -0.61
N MET A 238 0.44 15.60 -0.99
CA MET A 238 1.33 14.88 -0.07
C MET A 238 1.91 15.80 1.01
N ALA A 239 2.39 17.00 0.61
CA ALA A 239 3.06 17.93 1.51
C ALA A 239 3.02 19.38 0.98
N SER A 240 3.57 20.33 1.76
CA SER A 240 3.80 21.72 1.32
C SER A 240 5.15 21.84 0.62
N ALA A 241 5.15 22.12 -0.68
CA ALA A 241 6.38 22.25 -1.48
C ALA A 241 7.32 23.33 -0.92
N ARG A 242 6.77 24.46 -0.46
CA ARG A 242 7.56 25.57 0.12
C ARG A 242 8.20 25.17 1.46
N ALA A 243 7.45 24.48 2.32
CA ALA A 243 7.95 24.07 3.62
C ALA A 243 9.06 23.02 3.46
N TRP A 244 8.83 22.02 2.61
CA TRP A 244 9.82 20.97 2.32
C TRP A 244 11.05 21.51 1.61
N ALA A 245 10.87 22.50 0.70
CA ALA A 245 12.00 23.13 0.05
C ALA A 245 12.91 23.86 1.04
N ARG A 246 12.33 24.50 2.06
CA ARG A 246 13.09 25.13 3.14
C ARG A 246 13.78 24.09 4.02
N LEU A 247 13.08 23.03 4.40
CA LEU A 247 13.62 21.94 5.23
C LEU A 247 14.82 21.26 4.56
N LEU A 248 14.64 20.82 3.30
CA LEU A 248 15.65 20.07 2.55
C LEU A 248 16.71 20.99 1.92
N GLY A 249 16.43 22.30 1.79
CA GLY A 249 17.34 23.24 1.15
C GLY A 249 17.44 23.04 -0.37
N MET A 250 16.41 22.50 -1.00
CA MET A 250 16.29 22.35 -2.45
C MET A 250 14.82 22.46 -2.87
N PRO A 251 14.49 23.04 -4.03
CA PRO A 251 13.11 23.12 -4.48
C PRO A 251 12.56 21.74 -4.86
N ARG A 252 11.23 21.57 -4.78
CA ARG A 252 10.54 20.43 -5.41
C ARG A 252 10.88 20.38 -6.89
N ARG A 253 11.24 19.20 -7.40
CA ARG A 253 11.51 18.99 -8.82
C ARG A 253 10.21 19.12 -9.62
N ARG A 254 10.25 19.84 -10.75
CA ARG A 254 9.14 19.84 -11.73
C ARG A 254 9.17 18.54 -12.51
N PRO A 255 8.03 17.86 -12.76
CA PRO A 255 8.00 16.68 -13.64
C PRO A 255 8.74 16.92 -14.96
N GLY A 256 9.51 15.94 -15.43
CA GLY A 256 10.33 16.05 -16.65
C GLY A 256 11.63 16.86 -16.55
N ALA A 257 11.84 17.69 -15.53
CA ALA A 257 13.11 18.41 -15.34
C ALA A 257 14.30 17.45 -15.06
N PRO A 258 15.53 17.81 -15.42
CA PRO A 258 16.70 16.97 -15.16
C PRO A 258 16.86 16.57 -13.69
N LEU A 259 17.32 15.34 -13.46
CA LEU A 259 17.74 14.87 -12.14
C LEU A 259 19.13 15.41 -11.82
N THR A 260 19.42 15.60 -10.54
CA THR A 260 20.71 16.14 -10.07
C THR A 260 21.24 15.23 -8.98
N LYS A 261 22.53 15.37 -8.65
CA LYS A 261 23.14 14.60 -7.56
C LYS A 261 22.43 14.82 -6.21
N ALA A 262 21.88 16.02 -5.97
CA ALA A 262 21.10 16.30 -4.76
C ALA A 262 19.82 15.44 -4.69
N HIS A 263 19.12 15.25 -5.80
CA HIS A 263 17.95 14.36 -5.88
C HIS A 263 18.33 12.90 -5.57
N ALA A 264 19.47 12.44 -6.10
CA ALA A 264 19.98 11.10 -5.84
C ALA A 264 20.40 10.89 -4.37
N GLN A 265 21.04 11.90 -3.76
CA GLN A 265 21.40 11.89 -2.34
C GLN A 265 20.16 11.87 -1.43
N LEU A 266 19.11 12.60 -1.77
CA LEU A 266 17.83 12.56 -1.03
C LEU A 266 17.15 11.20 -1.14
N ALA A 267 17.10 10.62 -2.35
CA ALA A 267 16.56 9.27 -2.56
C ALA A 267 17.36 8.20 -1.79
N CYS A 268 18.69 8.33 -1.76
CA CYS A 268 19.58 7.45 -0.99
C CYS A 268 19.31 7.54 0.51
N ALA A 269 19.20 8.75 1.05
CA ALA A 269 18.86 8.96 2.46
C ALA A 269 17.49 8.36 2.82
N LEU A 270 16.47 8.57 1.97
CA LEU A 270 15.15 7.94 2.15
C LEU A 270 15.23 6.42 2.15
N GLN A 271 16.02 5.82 1.25
CA GLN A 271 16.18 4.37 1.18
C GLN A 271 16.86 3.84 2.44
N GLN A 272 17.86 4.54 2.99
CA GLN A 272 18.50 4.16 4.26
C GLN A 272 17.49 4.12 5.41
N VAL A 273 16.66 5.16 5.56
CA VAL A 273 15.61 5.21 6.61
C VAL A 273 14.56 4.11 6.40
N THR A 274 14.14 3.90 5.15
CA THR A 274 13.20 2.83 4.79
C THR A 274 13.75 1.45 5.15
N THR A 275 15.00 1.17 4.78
CA THR A 275 15.66 -0.10 5.10
C THR A 275 15.80 -0.28 6.62
N ALA A 276 16.19 0.76 7.36
CA ALA A 276 16.27 0.70 8.82
C ALA A 276 14.91 0.35 9.47
N ALA A 277 13.84 0.98 9.01
CA ALA A 277 12.49 0.70 9.51
C ALA A 277 12.04 -0.75 9.21
N VAL A 278 12.23 -1.22 7.98
CA VAL A 278 11.87 -2.59 7.58
C VAL A 278 12.68 -3.63 8.36
N LEU A 279 13.98 -3.41 8.54
CA LEU A 279 14.84 -4.30 9.33
C LEU A 279 14.44 -4.32 10.82
N GLY A 280 14.08 -3.17 11.39
CA GLY A 280 13.54 -3.09 12.75
C GLY A 280 12.25 -3.90 12.90
N MET A 281 11.30 -3.74 11.98
CA MET A 281 10.03 -4.48 11.98
C MET A 281 10.27 -5.99 11.81
N ALA A 282 11.17 -6.39 10.93
CA ALA A 282 11.51 -7.81 10.71
C ALA A 282 12.19 -8.42 11.95
N THR A 283 13.08 -7.67 12.61
CA THR A 283 13.76 -8.09 13.84
C THR A 283 12.76 -8.23 14.99
N GLU A 284 11.86 -7.26 15.16
CA GLU A 284 10.80 -7.35 16.16
C GLU A 284 9.86 -8.53 15.88
N LEU A 285 9.54 -8.79 14.62
CA LEU A 285 8.70 -9.92 14.24
C LEU A 285 9.37 -11.27 14.53
N GLN A 286 10.68 -11.39 14.27
CA GLN A 286 11.47 -12.55 14.67
C GLN A 286 11.45 -12.72 16.20
N ARG A 287 11.61 -11.63 16.97
CA ARG A 287 11.56 -11.66 18.43
C ARG A 287 10.19 -12.12 18.95
N LEU A 288 9.10 -11.66 18.32
CA LEU A 288 7.72 -11.99 18.71
C LEU A 288 7.32 -13.43 18.37
N THR A 289 7.81 -13.97 17.26
CA THR A 289 7.35 -15.27 16.72
C THR A 289 8.34 -16.41 16.91
N GLY A 290 9.64 -16.11 16.99
CA GLY A 290 10.71 -17.10 16.90
C GLY A 290 10.84 -17.75 15.51
N ALA A 291 10.08 -17.28 14.50
CA ALA A 291 10.06 -17.88 13.18
C ALA A 291 11.40 -17.72 12.46
N ARG A 292 11.81 -18.75 11.72
CA ARG A 292 13.04 -18.76 10.91
C ARG A 292 12.84 -18.26 9.49
N HIS A 293 11.60 -18.15 9.06
CA HIS A 293 11.20 -17.75 7.71
C HIS A 293 10.39 -16.46 7.78
N LEU A 294 10.57 -15.59 6.79
CA LEU A 294 9.87 -14.30 6.68
C LEU A 294 9.20 -14.20 5.31
N CYS A 295 7.90 -13.99 5.30
CA CYS A 295 7.12 -13.64 4.13
C CYS A 295 6.88 -12.12 4.12
N LEU A 296 7.19 -11.47 3.00
CA LEU A 296 7.03 -10.03 2.81
C LEU A 296 5.89 -9.74 1.81
N ALA A 297 5.07 -8.74 2.12
CA ALA A 297 3.97 -8.30 1.26
C ALA A 297 3.74 -6.79 1.35
N GLY A 298 2.86 -6.28 0.49
CA GLY A 298 2.49 -4.87 0.41
C GLY A 298 3.41 -4.05 -0.49
N GLY A 299 2.99 -2.83 -0.85
CA GLY A 299 3.67 -2.03 -1.87
C GLY A 299 5.10 -1.62 -1.52
N VAL A 300 5.47 -1.59 -0.24
CA VAL A 300 6.84 -1.24 0.20
C VAL A 300 7.82 -2.41 0.10
N ALA A 301 7.32 -3.64 -0.06
CA ALA A 301 8.14 -4.83 -0.23
C ALA A 301 8.62 -5.07 -1.69
N LEU A 302 8.29 -4.16 -2.63
CA LEU A 302 8.63 -4.21 -4.05
C LEU A 302 9.97 -3.54 -4.38
#